data_AF-A0A1G2XUC1-F1
#
_entry.id   AF-A0A1G2XUC1-F1
#
_cell.length_a   1.000
_cell.length_b   1.000
_cell.length_c   1.000
_cell.angle_alpha   90.00
_cell.angle_beta   90.00
_cell.angle_gamma   90.00
#
_symmetry.space_group_name_H-M   'P 1'
#
loop_
_entity.id
_entity.type
_entity.pdbx_description
1 polymer ?
#
loop_
_entity_poly.entity_id
_entity_poly.type
_entity_poly.pdbx_seq_one_letter_code
_entity_poly.pdbx_strand_id
1 'polypeptide(L)'
;MAEFSKSLEEKAQQIIQDFDNRDWDNSIPAILKREIAFTVDQIKRFKEFHNDQIEEFYKTECDIETELLQVESRTPRYSPYKYPEREKLQRQLVGVKSEKRRQEVFYEDRMQNFEKNLLALIHKHEQVRNIDDKP
;
A
#
# COMPACT_ATOMS: atom_id res chain seq x y z
N MET A 1 -2.76 4.09 -14.46
CA MET A 1 -2.82 4.57 -13.07
C MET A 1 -1.44 4.73 -12.45
N ALA A 2 -0.54 3.73 -12.53
CA ALA A 2 0.80 3.81 -11.94
C ALA A 2 1.68 4.98 -12.44
N GLU A 3 1.55 5.40 -13.70
CA GLU A 3 2.29 6.55 -14.24
C GLU A 3 1.80 7.89 -13.66
N PHE A 4 0.49 7.99 -13.41
CA PHE A 4 -0.11 9.18 -12.83
C PHE A 4 0.28 9.35 -11.37
N SER A 5 0.27 8.28 -10.59
CA SER A 5 0.65 8.31 -9.17
C SER A 5 2.13 8.64 -8.97
N LYS A 6 3.01 8.09 -9.83
CA LYS A 6 4.43 8.48 -9.86
C LYS A 6 4.62 9.96 -10.19
N SER A 7 3.93 10.46 -11.21
CA SER A 7 3.99 11.89 -11.56
C SER A 7 3.47 12.80 -10.44
N LEU A 8 2.44 12.35 -9.72
CA LEU A 8 1.86 13.07 -8.57
C LEU A 8 2.85 13.10 -7.39
N GLU A 9 3.49 11.96 -7.08
CA GLU A 9 4.52 11.85 -6.04
C GLU A 9 5.76 12.68 -6.39
N GLU A 10 6.19 12.68 -7.65
CA GLU A 10 7.31 13.52 -8.13
C GLU A 10 7.00 15.01 -7.99
N LYS A 11 5.78 15.44 -8.36
CA LYS A 11 5.34 16.83 -8.16
C LYS A 11 5.30 17.21 -6.70
N ALA A 12 4.81 16.33 -5.83
CA ALA A 12 4.83 16.57 -4.39
C ALA A 12 6.26 16.68 -3.86
N GLN A 13 7.18 15.83 -4.33
CA GLN A 13 8.59 15.89 -3.96
C GLN A 13 9.28 17.17 -4.43
N GLN A 14 8.96 17.67 -5.62
CA GLN A 14 9.45 18.97 -6.09
C GLN A 14 8.98 20.11 -5.19
N ILE A 15 7.69 20.14 -4.81
CA ILE A 15 7.14 21.13 -3.88
C ILE A 15 7.82 21.09 -2.51
N ILE A 16 8.21 19.88 -2.06
CA ILE A 16 8.94 19.68 -0.80
C ILE A 16 10.41 20.12 -0.93
N GLN A 17 11.07 19.84 -2.05
CA GLN A 17 12.47 20.24 -2.29
C GLN A 17 12.64 21.74 -2.48
N ASP A 18 11.64 22.40 -3.08
CA ASP A 18 11.57 23.86 -3.19
C ASP A 18 11.34 24.55 -1.83
N PHE A 19 11.16 23.79 -0.74
CA PHE A 19 10.97 24.31 0.60
C PHE A 19 12.31 24.33 1.36
N ASP A 20 12.93 25.50 1.39
CA ASP A 20 14.19 25.72 2.10
C ASP A 20 13.95 25.84 3.62
N ASN A 21 14.89 25.37 4.44
CA ASN A 21 14.73 25.19 5.90
C ASN A 21 14.43 26.48 6.71
N ARG A 22 14.38 27.65 6.07
CA ARG A 22 14.18 28.95 6.72
C ARG A 22 12.70 29.37 6.80
N ASP A 23 11.82 28.75 6.02
CA ASP A 23 10.42 29.18 5.87
C ASP A 23 9.46 28.40 6.79
N TRP A 24 9.90 27.99 7.99
CA TRP A 24 9.02 27.40 9.00
C TRP A 24 8.03 28.39 9.64
N ASP A 25 7.75 29.49 8.97
CA ASP A 25 6.72 30.45 9.35
C ASP A 25 5.34 29.78 9.37
N ASN A 26 4.43 30.29 10.22
CA ASN A 26 3.05 29.82 10.33
C ASN A 26 2.16 30.31 9.16
N SER A 27 2.75 30.55 7.99
CA SER A 27 2.03 30.99 6.81
C SER A 27 1.20 29.84 6.21
N ILE A 28 0.08 30.20 5.59
CA ILE A 28 -0.84 29.23 4.95
C ILE A 28 -0.11 28.35 3.90
N PRO A 29 0.82 28.88 3.06
CA PRO A 29 1.61 28.05 2.14
C PRO A 29 2.52 27.04 2.85
N ALA A 30 3.17 27.43 3.95
CA ALA A 30 4.05 26.54 4.72
C ALA A 30 3.28 25.39 5.37
N ILE A 31 2.07 25.66 5.90
CA ILE A 31 1.20 24.62 6.46
C ILE A 31 0.78 23.62 5.38
N LEU A 32 0.36 24.09 4.20
CA LEU A 32 -0.02 23.22 3.08
C LEU A 32 1.17 22.36 2.60
N LYS A 33 2.37 22.92 2.52
CA LYS A 33 3.58 22.16 2.16
C LYS A 33 3.90 21.08 3.20
N ARG A 34 3.73 21.35 4.50
CA ARG A 34 3.88 20.35 5.58
C ARG A 34 2.84 19.24 5.46
N GLU A 35 1.59 19.58 5.15
CA GLU A 35 0.53 18.58 4.92
C GLU A 35 0.83 17.72 3.69
N ILE A 36 1.37 18.30 2.60
CA ILE A 36 1.84 17.54 1.43
C ILE A 36 2.99 16.60 1.82
N ALA A 37 4.00 17.08 2.54
CA ALA A 37 5.11 16.25 3.02
C ALA A 37 4.63 15.08 3.89
N PHE A 38 3.73 15.38 4.83
CA PHE A 38 3.17 14.38 5.73
C PHE A 38 2.35 13.32 4.97
N THR A 39 1.53 13.73 4.00
CA THR A 39 0.76 12.78 3.18
C THR A 39 1.66 11.90 2.30
N VAL A 40 2.76 12.44 1.76
CA VAL A 40 3.78 11.63 1.06
C VAL A 40 4.44 10.61 2.00
N ASP A 41 4.80 11.00 3.21
CA ASP A 41 5.40 10.08 4.18
C ASP A 41 4.41 9.00 4.63
N GLN A 42 3.14 9.35 4.80
CA GLN A 42 2.08 8.37 5.08
C GLN A 42 1.94 7.34 3.94
N ILE A 43 1.99 7.78 2.68
CA ILE A 43 1.94 6.89 1.52
C ILE A 43 3.14 5.92 1.54
N LYS A 44 4.36 6.42 1.80
CA LYS A 44 5.57 5.58 1.85
C LYS A 44 5.46 4.50 2.92
N ARG A 45 5.12 4.89 4.16
CA ARG A 45 4.95 3.94 5.27
C ARG A 45 3.84 2.93 5.00
N PHE A 46 2.77 3.36 4.35
CA PHE A 46 1.67 2.47 3.98
C PHE A 46 2.08 1.46 2.91
N LYS A 47 2.89 1.86 1.92
CA LYS A 47 3.48 0.95 0.93
C LYS A 47 4.40 -0.08 1.57
N GLU A 48 5.28 0.36 2.47
CA GLU A 48 6.18 -0.52 3.22
C GLU A 48 5.38 -1.57 4.03
N PHE A 49 4.42 -1.11 4.83
CA PHE A 49 3.54 -1.98 5.59
C PHE A 49 2.80 -2.99 4.71
N HIS A 50 2.29 -2.56 3.55
CA HIS A 50 1.62 -3.47 2.62
C HIS A 50 2.56 -4.52 2.03
N ASN A 51 3.80 -4.15 1.70
CA ASN A 51 4.80 -5.09 1.22
C ASN A 51 5.15 -6.13 2.28
N ASP A 52 5.31 -5.71 3.53
CA ASP A 52 5.57 -6.62 4.66
C ASP A 52 4.43 -7.63 4.84
N GLN A 53 3.17 -7.15 4.78
CA GLN A 53 1.98 -8.02 4.85
C GLN A 53 1.92 -9.01 3.68
N ILE A 54 2.23 -8.56 2.46
CA ILE A 54 2.30 -9.44 1.29
C ILE A 54 3.37 -10.53 1.49
N GLU A 55 4.55 -10.17 2.00
CA GLU A 55 5.62 -11.12 2.26
C GLU A 55 5.20 -12.18 3.31
N GLU A 56 4.53 -11.75 4.38
CA GLU A 56 3.96 -12.67 5.37
C GLU A 56 2.94 -13.63 4.74
N PHE A 57 2.03 -13.13 3.89
CA PHE A 57 1.11 -13.99 3.17
C PHE A 57 1.84 -15.02 2.30
N TYR A 58 2.87 -14.61 1.55
CA TYR A 58 3.65 -15.56 0.74
C TYR A 58 4.33 -16.63 1.59
N LYS A 59 4.90 -16.27 2.74
CA LYS A 59 5.49 -17.24 3.68
C LYS A 59 4.44 -18.26 4.13
N THR A 60 3.27 -17.79 4.56
CA THR A 60 2.19 -18.69 4.98
C THR A 60 1.66 -19.58 3.85
N GLU A 61 1.55 -19.05 2.62
CA GLU A 61 1.18 -19.83 1.43
C GLU A 61 2.22 -20.93 1.17
N CYS A 62 3.51 -20.60 1.19
CA CYS A 62 4.59 -21.57 0.99
C CYS A 62 4.64 -22.64 2.09
N ASP A 63 4.42 -22.27 3.35
CA ASP A 63 4.39 -23.22 4.47
C ASP A 63 3.25 -24.23 4.31
N ILE A 64 2.04 -23.74 4.01
CA ILE A 64 0.85 -24.60 3.79
C ILE A 64 1.05 -25.51 2.56
N GLU A 65 1.61 -24.98 1.47
CA GLU A 65 1.90 -25.77 0.27
C GLU A 65 2.98 -26.83 0.51
N THR A 66 3.98 -26.52 1.34
CA THR A 66 5.01 -27.47 1.76
C THR A 66 4.40 -28.59 2.61
N GLU A 67 3.51 -28.25 3.54
CA GLU A 67 2.78 -29.24 4.34
C GLU A 67 1.89 -30.13 3.46
N LEU A 68 1.21 -29.56 2.46
CA LEU A 68 0.42 -30.32 1.49
C LEU A 68 1.29 -31.33 0.71
N LEU A 69 2.46 -30.90 0.23
CA LEU A 69 3.43 -31.79 -0.46
C LEU A 69 3.92 -32.91 0.45
N GLN A 70 4.21 -32.61 1.72
CA GLN A 70 4.62 -33.63 2.69
C GLN A 70 3.52 -34.65 2.94
N VAL A 71 2.27 -34.21 3.10
CA VAL A 71 1.11 -35.11 3.28
C VAL A 71 0.95 -36.00 2.05
N GLU A 72 1.04 -35.47 0.84
CA GLU A 72 0.98 -36.26 -0.39
C GLU A 72 2.10 -37.32 -0.45
N SER A 73 3.34 -36.94 -0.13
CA SER A 73 4.50 -37.85 -0.16
C SER A 73 4.43 -39.01 0.84
N ARG A 74 3.76 -38.81 1.99
CA ARG A 74 3.63 -39.82 3.06
C ARG A 74 2.49 -40.81 2.82
N THR A 75 1.63 -40.57 1.84
CA THR A 75 0.47 -41.44 1.61
C THR A 75 0.85 -42.76 0.92
N PRO A 76 0.60 -43.93 1.54
CA PRO A 76 0.81 -45.20 0.87
C PRO A 76 -0.19 -45.37 -0.28
N ARG A 77 0.21 -46.11 -1.32
CA ARG A 77 -0.52 -46.34 -2.59
C ARG A 77 -1.98 -46.81 -2.45
N TYR A 78 -2.38 -47.29 -1.26
CA TYR A 78 -3.71 -47.82 -0.94
C TYR A 78 -4.35 -47.16 0.31
N SER A 79 -4.03 -45.89 0.55
CA SER A 79 -4.70 -45.08 1.58
C SER A 79 -6.14 -44.71 1.15
N PRO A 80 -7.12 -44.66 2.07
CA PRO A 80 -8.46 -44.16 1.77
C PRO A 80 -8.44 -42.76 1.13
N TYR A 81 -9.33 -42.56 0.15
CA TYR A 81 -9.40 -41.37 -0.72
C TYR A 81 -9.74 -40.04 0.01
N LYS A 82 -10.22 -40.09 1.26
CA LYS A 82 -10.56 -38.90 2.05
C LYS A 82 -9.56 -38.70 3.18
N TYR A 83 -8.66 -37.75 2.99
CA TYR A 83 -7.72 -37.29 4.02
C TYR A 83 -8.23 -35.98 4.62
N PRO A 84 -8.82 -35.99 5.83
CA PRO A 84 -9.37 -34.78 6.45
C PRO A 84 -8.33 -33.68 6.64
N GLU A 85 -7.06 -34.06 6.83
CA GLU A 85 -5.95 -33.11 7.01
C GLU A 85 -5.63 -32.36 5.70
N ARG A 86 -5.64 -33.04 4.55
CA ARG A 86 -5.46 -32.39 3.26
C ARG A 86 -6.58 -31.40 2.96
N GLU A 87 -7.84 -31.78 3.25
CA GLU A 87 -8.97 -30.85 3.11
C GLU A 87 -8.85 -29.64 4.05
N LYS A 88 -8.35 -29.84 5.28
CA LYS A 88 -8.11 -28.74 6.22
C LYS A 88 -7.06 -27.76 5.68
N LEU A 89 -5.92 -28.26 5.20
CA LEU A 89 -4.85 -27.44 4.61
C LEU A 89 -5.33 -26.71 3.36
N GLN A 90 -6.10 -27.38 2.49
CA GLN A 90 -6.71 -26.74 1.33
C GLN A 90 -7.69 -25.63 1.72
N ARG A 91 -8.51 -25.84 2.75
CA ARG A 91 -9.41 -24.79 3.27
C ARG A 91 -8.63 -23.62 3.85
N GLN A 92 -7.53 -23.87 4.55
CA GLN A 92 -6.64 -22.82 5.06
C GLN A 92 -6.00 -22.02 3.91
N LEU A 93 -5.51 -22.70 2.87
CA LEU A 93 -4.95 -22.03 1.69
C LEU A 93 -5.98 -21.15 0.97
N VAL A 94 -7.23 -21.61 0.85
CA VAL A 94 -8.33 -20.81 0.31
C VAL A 94 -8.62 -19.60 1.21
N GLY A 95 -8.58 -19.79 2.53
CA GLY A 95 -8.72 -18.72 3.51
C GLY A 95 -7.66 -17.63 3.31
N VAL A 96 -6.39 -18.01 3.30
CA VAL A 96 -5.24 -17.11 3.08
C VAL A 96 -5.37 -16.35 1.75
N LYS A 97 -5.70 -17.05 0.65
CA LYS A 97 -5.91 -16.40 -0.66
C LYS A 97 -7.07 -15.41 -0.66
N SER A 98 -8.14 -15.71 0.08
CA SER A 98 -9.29 -14.82 0.21
C SER A 98 -8.96 -13.56 1.03
N GLU A 99 -8.16 -13.71 2.08
CA GLU A 99 -7.69 -12.60 2.92
C GLU A 99 -6.71 -11.72 2.16
N LYS A 100 -5.75 -12.31 1.43
CA LYS A 100 -4.83 -11.61 0.54
C LYS A 100 -5.59 -10.74 -0.47
N ARG A 101 -6.58 -11.33 -1.16
CA ARG A 101 -7.42 -10.57 -2.12
C ARG A 101 -8.19 -9.44 -1.43
N ARG A 102 -8.70 -9.65 -0.22
CA ARG A 102 -9.38 -8.59 0.54
C ARG A 102 -8.42 -7.45 0.89
N GLN A 103 -7.19 -7.78 1.29
CA GLN A 103 -6.15 -6.79 1.61
C GLN A 103 -5.69 -6.02 0.38
N GLU A 104 -5.57 -6.66 -0.78
CA GLU A 104 -5.27 -5.98 -2.05
C GLU A 104 -6.33 -4.94 -2.40
N VAL A 105 -7.62 -5.29 -2.32
CA VAL A 105 -8.73 -4.35 -2.56
C VAL A 105 -8.70 -3.19 -1.56
N PHE A 106 -8.49 -3.49 -0.28
CA PHE A 106 -8.38 -2.46 0.76
C PHE A 106 -7.19 -1.51 0.51
N TYR A 107 -6.06 -2.05 0.08
CA TYR A 107 -4.88 -1.28 -0.27
C TYR A 107 -5.16 -0.35 -1.46
N GLU A 108 -5.78 -0.85 -2.52
CA GLU A 108 -6.16 -0.04 -3.69
C GLU A 108 -7.09 1.10 -3.30
N ASP A 109 -8.15 0.83 -2.54
CA ASP A 109 -9.10 1.84 -2.06
C ASP A 109 -8.40 2.90 -1.19
N ARG A 110 -7.52 2.46 -0.29
CA ARG A 110 -6.79 3.37 0.60
C ARG A 110 -5.80 4.22 -0.17
N MET A 111 -5.09 3.64 -1.13
CA MET A 111 -4.14 4.34 -1.99
C MET A 111 -4.85 5.39 -2.85
N GLN A 112 -6.00 5.07 -3.45
CA GLN A 112 -6.81 6.04 -4.18
C GLN A 112 -7.24 7.22 -3.30
N ASN A 113 -7.57 6.98 -2.04
CA ASN A 113 -7.92 8.06 -1.11
C ASN A 113 -6.73 8.96 -0.80
N PHE A 114 -5.52 8.40 -0.64
CA PHE A 114 -4.31 9.19 -0.48
C PHE A 114 -4.00 10.03 -1.74
N GLU A 115 -4.14 9.45 -2.93
CA GLU A 115 -3.95 10.16 -4.20
C GLU A 115 -4.94 11.34 -4.35
N LYS A 116 -6.22 11.12 -4.04
CA LYS A 116 -7.25 12.18 -4.07
C LYS A 116 -6.92 13.31 -3.09
N ASN A 117 -6.51 12.96 -1.88
CA ASN A 117 -6.14 13.95 -0.86
C ASN A 117 -4.91 14.75 -1.30
N LEU A 118 -3.89 14.07 -1.83
CA LEU A 118 -2.66 14.71 -2.28
C LEU A 118 -2.90 15.63 -3.49
N LEU A 119 -3.76 15.21 -4.43
CA LEU A 119 -4.19 16.06 -5.54
C LEU A 119 -4.94 17.31 -5.05
N ALA A 120 -5.83 17.16 -4.07
CA ALA A 120 -6.54 18.28 -3.47
C ALA A 120 -5.59 19.26 -2.76
N LEU A 121 -4.57 18.76 -2.06
CA LEU A 121 -3.56 19.58 -1.40
C LEU A 121 -2.66 20.31 -2.40
N ILE A 122 -2.20 19.64 -3.46
CA ILE A 122 -1.42 20.28 -4.54
C ILE A 122 -2.25 21.40 -5.19
N HIS A 123 -3.51 21.14 -5.52
CA HIS A 123 -4.37 22.15 -6.14
C HIS A 123 -4.59 23.36 -5.21
N LYS A 124 -4.79 23.15 -3.91
CA LYS A 124 -4.86 24.24 -2.92
C LYS A 124 -3.55 25.03 -2.87
N HIS A 125 -2.41 24.35 -2.89
CA HIS A 125 -1.10 25.00 -2.91
C HIS A 125 -0.89 25.85 -4.17
N GLU A 126 -1.27 25.33 -5.35
CA GLU A 126 -1.22 26.07 -6.62
C GLU A 126 -2.15 27.29 -6.61
N GLN A 127 -3.35 27.17 -6.03
CA GLN A 127 -4.27 28.31 -5.91
C GLN A 127 -3.70 29.43 -5.04
N VAL A 128 -3.13 29.10 -3.88
CA VAL A 128 -2.53 30.11 -2.99
C VAL A 128 -1.35 30.80 -3.69
N ARG A 129 -0.50 30.03 -4.37
CA ARG A 129 0.61 30.59 -5.17
C ARG A 129 0.12 31.56 -6.26
N ASN A 130 -0.93 31.20 -6.99
CA ASN A 130 -1.51 32.05 -8.05
C ASN A 130 -2.19 33.33 -7.52
N ILE A 131 -2.58 33.34 -6.24
CA ILE A 131 -3.16 34.54 -5.58
C ILE A 131 -2.04 35.49 -5.16
N ASP A 132 -0.92 34.97 -4.65
CA ASP A 132 0.25 35.76 -4.28
C ASP A 132 0.98 36.38 -5.51
N ASP A 133 0.84 35.76 -6.69
CA ASP A 133 1.42 36.24 -7.97
C ASP A 133 0.53 37.27 -8.73
N LYS A 134 -0.64 37.68 -8.17
CA LYS A 134 -1.44 38.77 -8.76
C LYS A 134 -0.95 40.15 -8.26
N PRO A 135 -0.68 41.11 -9.17
CA PRO A 135 -0.20 42.45 -8.82
C PRO A 135 -1.22 43.29 -8.06
#